data_AF-A0A096VQB0-F1
#
_entry.id   AF-A0A096VQB0-F1
#
_cell.length_a   1.000
_cell.length_b   1.000
_cell.length_c   1.000
_cell.angle_alpha   90.00
_cell.angle_beta   90.00
_cell.angle_gamma   90.00
#
_symmetry.space_group_name_H-M   'P 1'
#
loop_
_entity.id
_entity.type
_entity.pdbx_description
1 polymer ?
#
loop_
_entity_poly.entity_id
_entity_poly.type
_entity_poly.pdbx_seq_one_letter_code
_entity_poly.pdbx_strand_id
1 'polypeptide(L)'
;ATGEKDGVGVEVSMQWNDGFNEQVLCFTNNIPQRDGGTHLTGLRAAMTRVINKYIADNEIAKKAKVETSGDDMREGLTCVLSVKVPEPKFSSQTKDKLVSSEVRLPVEEVVAKALTDFLLETPNDAKIICGKIVEAARAREAARKAREMTRRKGVLDGMGLPGKLADCQEKDPALSELFIVEGDSAGGSAKQGRDRKFQAILPLKGKILNVERARFDKMLSSQEVLTLITAMGTGIGKDDYNLDKLRYHRIIIMTDADVDGSHIRTLLLTFFYRQMPEIIERGHVYIAQPPLYKIKHGKEERYIKDDVEMAAYLMRQALDTAILVRADGTEIASDALAELARQYQFSRAVIERLSRVIDADALRAIAEGVALDLSSEAGAEASAKALKARLLEMQGNASNANGGATADAFMQYDEKHEKYRVMVVRRQHGNQRLSHIDADFVAGADYATLSQTAQTFQGLIGEGAKVRRGTGDKQREQGVTDFHAAITWLLGEAERGISRQRYKGLGEMNPSQLWETTMDVTQRRLLKVQIE
;
A
#
# COMPACT_ATOMS: atom_id res chain seq x y z
N ALA A 1 13.74 11.17 -42.55
CA ALA A 1 14.46 10.89 -43.81
C ALA A 1 13.54 11.15 -44.98
N THR A 2 14.06 11.80 -46.03
CA THR A 2 13.31 12.13 -47.24
C THR A 2 14.16 11.74 -48.44
N GLY A 3 13.59 11.01 -49.40
CA GLY A 3 14.31 10.57 -50.59
C GLY A 3 13.35 10.20 -51.71
N GLU A 4 13.89 10.08 -52.91
CA GLU A 4 13.16 9.60 -54.09
C GLU A 4 14.01 8.56 -54.80
N LYS A 5 13.38 7.45 -55.19
CA LYS A 5 14.02 6.36 -55.90
C LYS A 5 13.02 5.71 -56.84
N ASP A 6 13.42 5.50 -58.09
CA ASP A 6 12.61 4.86 -59.13
C ASP A 6 11.21 5.51 -59.30
N GLY A 7 11.14 6.84 -59.16
CA GLY A 7 9.88 7.61 -59.23
C GLY A 7 8.98 7.50 -58.00
N VAL A 8 9.45 6.86 -56.93
CA VAL A 8 8.75 6.74 -55.64
C VAL A 8 9.39 7.69 -54.63
N GLY A 9 8.62 8.67 -54.17
CA GLY A 9 9.00 9.54 -53.06
C GLY A 9 8.76 8.84 -51.72
N VAL A 10 9.70 8.94 -50.79
CA VAL A 10 9.64 8.31 -49.47
C VAL A 10 10.00 9.36 -48.41
N GLU A 11 9.11 9.53 -47.45
CA GLU A 11 9.31 10.37 -46.27
C GLU A 11 8.99 9.55 -45.02
N VAL A 12 9.96 9.45 -44.11
CA VAL A 12 9.82 8.70 -42.87
C VAL A 12 10.31 9.51 -41.69
N SER A 13 9.53 9.50 -40.61
CA SER A 13 9.93 10.02 -39.30
C SER A 13 9.70 8.92 -38.27
N MET A 14 10.69 8.65 -37.42
CA MET A 14 10.60 7.59 -36.42
C MET A 14 11.31 7.98 -35.14
N GLN A 15 10.78 7.48 -34.02
CA GLN A 15 11.31 7.71 -32.68
C GLN A 15 11.07 6.48 -31.81
N TRP A 16 12.08 6.09 -31.04
CA TRP A 16 11.91 5.10 -29.96
C TRP A 16 11.55 5.83 -28.67
N ASN A 17 10.63 5.26 -27.91
CA ASN A 17 10.22 5.73 -26.58
C ASN A 17 10.36 4.62 -25.54
N ASP A 18 10.12 4.93 -24.27
CA ASP A 18 10.23 3.97 -23.16
C ASP A 18 9.06 2.98 -23.09
N GLY A 19 8.05 3.13 -23.95
CA GLY A 19 6.93 2.21 -24.06
C GLY A 19 7.32 0.88 -24.68
N PHE A 20 6.31 0.01 -24.75
CA PHE A 20 6.45 -1.37 -25.24
C PHE A 20 5.60 -1.66 -26.49
N ASN A 21 4.89 -0.66 -27.01
CA ASN A 21 3.96 -0.83 -28.11
C ASN A 21 4.57 -0.28 -29.40
N GLU A 22 4.37 -1.00 -30.51
CA GLU A 22 4.70 -0.53 -31.86
C GLU A 22 3.53 0.33 -32.37
N GLN A 23 3.81 1.53 -32.85
CA GLN A 23 2.84 2.37 -33.55
C GLN A 23 3.45 2.86 -34.87
N VAL A 24 3.02 2.27 -35.99
CA VAL A 24 3.46 2.68 -37.33
C VAL A 24 2.26 3.15 -38.13
N LEU A 25 2.25 4.44 -38.46
CA LEU A 25 1.24 5.05 -39.32
C LEU A 25 1.73 5.04 -40.76
N CYS A 26 1.03 4.28 -41.60
CA CYS A 26 1.35 4.08 -43.00
C CYS A 26 0.48 4.99 -43.88
N PHE A 27 1.12 5.76 -44.76
CA PHE A 27 0.46 6.65 -45.71
C PHE A 27 1.00 6.44 -47.12
N THR A 28 0.09 6.39 -48.10
CA THR A 28 0.41 6.39 -49.52
C THR A 28 -0.39 7.50 -50.19
N ASN A 29 0.27 8.49 -50.77
CA ASN A 29 -0.37 9.67 -51.38
C ASN A 29 -1.40 10.34 -50.43
N ASN A 30 -1.02 10.55 -49.16
CA ASN A 30 -1.85 11.10 -48.08
C ASN A 30 -3.07 10.25 -47.67
N ILE A 31 -3.16 8.99 -48.11
CA ILE A 31 -4.22 8.06 -47.72
C ILE A 31 -3.68 7.14 -46.63
N PRO A 32 -4.32 7.01 -45.46
CA PRO A 32 -3.89 6.09 -44.42
C PRO A 32 -4.15 4.63 -44.78
N GLN A 33 -3.21 3.74 -44.46
CA GLN A 33 -3.34 2.29 -44.59
C GLN A 33 -3.39 1.65 -43.20
N ARG A 34 -4.55 1.12 -42.79
CA ARG A 34 -4.69 0.46 -41.48
C ARG A 34 -3.91 -0.86 -41.39
N ASP A 35 -3.89 -1.61 -42.49
CA ASP A 35 -3.25 -2.94 -42.56
C ASP A 35 -1.82 -2.85 -43.14
N GLY A 36 -1.32 -1.64 -43.38
CA GLY A 36 0.02 -1.37 -43.91
C GLY A 36 0.18 -1.75 -45.39
N GLY A 37 1.15 -2.61 -45.70
CA GLY A 37 1.40 -3.08 -47.07
C GLY A 37 2.87 -3.27 -47.42
N THR A 38 3.17 -3.26 -48.71
CA THR A 38 4.53 -3.50 -49.26
C THR A 38 5.58 -2.50 -48.75
N HIS A 39 5.22 -1.23 -48.65
CA HIS A 39 6.03 -0.16 -48.07
C HIS A 39 6.38 -0.42 -46.58
N LEU A 40 5.43 -0.85 -45.76
CA LEU A 40 5.68 -1.25 -44.37
C LEU A 40 6.64 -2.46 -44.28
N THR A 41 6.49 -3.43 -45.18
CA THR A 41 7.43 -4.56 -45.27
C THR A 41 8.85 -4.09 -45.62
N GLY A 42 8.99 -3.14 -46.55
CA GLY A 42 10.28 -2.54 -46.90
C GLY A 42 10.93 -1.81 -45.73
N LEU A 43 10.16 -0.98 -45.01
CA LEU A 43 10.60 -0.30 -43.78
C LEU A 43 11.13 -1.29 -42.75
N ARG A 44 10.34 -2.34 -42.44
CA ARG A 44 10.72 -3.35 -41.45
C ARG A 44 11.99 -4.10 -41.86
N ALA A 45 12.10 -4.50 -43.13
CA ALA A 45 13.29 -5.18 -43.63
C ALA A 45 14.55 -4.31 -43.54
N ALA A 46 14.46 -3.04 -43.95
CA ALA A 46 15.57 -2.09 -43.85
C ALA A 46 16.02 -1.90 -42.40
N MET A 47 15.08 -1.62 -41.49
CA MET A 47 15.37 -1.44 -40.07
C MET A 47 16.04 -2.68 -39.48
N THR A 48 15.47 -3.87 -39.75
CA THR A 48 16.01 -5.12 -39.21
C THR A 48 17.45 -5.38 -39.67
N ARG A 49 17.74 -5.15 -40.95
CA ARG A 49 19.09 -5.34 -41.48
C ARG A 49 20.09 -4.33 -40.92
N VAL A 50 19.76 -3.04 -40.97
CA VAL A 50 20.70 -1.97 -40.60
C VAL A 50 21.02 -2.01 -39.11
N ILE A 51 20.00 -2.16 -38.26
CA ILE A 51 20.20 -2.17 -36.81
C ILE A 51 20.96 -3.42 -36.37
N ASN A 52 20.65 -4.61 -36.92
CA ASN A 52 21.40 -5.84 -36.60
C ASN A 52 22.88 -5.69 -36.98
N LYS A 53 23.15 -5.15 -38.18
CA LYS A 53 24.53 -4.91 -38.62
C LYS A 53 25.24 -3.97 -37.65
N TYR A 54 24.62 -2.85 -37.28
CA TYR A 54 25.21 -1.90 -36.34
C TYR A 54 25.49 -2.52 -34.95
N ILE A 55 24.54 -3.30 -34.41
CA ILE A 55 24.70 -4.01 -33.13
C ILE A 55 25.87 -5.01 -33.18
N ALA A 56 26.02 -5.72 -34.29
CA ALA A 56 27.10 -6.69 -34.49
C ALA A 56 28.46 -5.99 -34.63
N ASP A 57 28.57 -5.01 -35.52
CA ASP A 57 29.81 -4.28 -35.81
C ASP A 57 30.34 -3.53 -34.57
N ASN A 58 29.46 -3.06 -33.69
CA ASN A 58 29.82 -2.34 -32.45
C ASN A 58 29.80 -3.23 -31.19
N GLU A 59 29.66 -4.55 -31.33
CA GLU A 59 29.64 -5.53 -30.24
C GLU A 59 28.63 -5.23 -29.09
N ILE A 60 27.54 -4.52 -29.37
CA ILE A 60 26.61 -3.99 -28.35
C ILE A 60 25.93 -5.15 -27.58
N ALA A 61 25.60 -6.24 -28.27
CA ALA A 61 24.95 -7.42 -27.70
C ALA A 61 25.92 -8.42 -27.04
N LYS A 62 27.25 -8.22 -27.13
CA LYS A 62 28.27 -9.21 -26.73
C LYS A 62 28.18 -9.60 -25.25
N LYS A 63 27.85 -8.63 -24.38
CA LYS A 63 27.64 -8.89 -22.94
C LYS A 63 26.30 -9.56 -22.64
N ALA A 64 25.29 -9.36 -23.47
CA ALA A 64 23.94 -9.87 -23.27
C ALA A 64 23.78 -11.32 -23.73
N LYS A 65 24.59 -11.79 -24.70
CA LYS A 65 24.53 -13.16 -25.28
C LYS A 65 23.13 -13.52 -25.78
N VAL A 66 22.46 -12.58 -26.44
CA VAL A 66 21.14 -12.76 -27.04
C VAL A 66 21.16 -12.36 -28.50
N GLU A 67 20.37 -13.06 -29.30
CA GLU A 67 20.12 -12.69 -30.70
C GLU A 67 18.91 -11.77 -30.77
N THR A 68 19.07 -10.64 -31.45
CA THR A 68 18.03 -9.65 -31.71
C THR A 68 17.19 -10.07 -32.90
N SER A 69 15.87 -9.96 -32.76
CA SER A 69 14.89 -10.21 -33.82
C SER A 69 14.28 -8.91 -34.31
N GLY A 70 13.58 -8.95 -35.45
CA GLY A 70 12.87 -7.79 -35.96
C GLY A 70 11.78 -7.29 -35.01
N ASP A 71 11.22 -8.14 -34.15
CA ASP A 71 10.18 -7.77 -33.18
C ASP A 71 10.77 -6.94 -32.03
N ASP A 72 11.96 -7.33 -31.54
CA ASP A 72 12.69 -6.60 -30.49
C ASP A 72 13.02 -5.16 -30.92
N MET A 73 13.21 -4.94 -32.23
CA MET A 73 13.55 -3.63 -32.80
C MET A 73 12.37 -2.68 -32.90
N ARG A 74 11.14 -3.21 -32.91
CA ARG A 74 9.91 -2.44 -33.05
C ARG A 74 9.26 -2.12 -31.70
N GLU A 75 9.78 -2.69 -30.61
CA GLU A 75 9.30 -2.41 -29.26
C GLU A 75 9.53 -0.93 -28.90
N GLY A 76 8.43 -0.22 -28.61
CA GLY A 76 8.46 1.21 -28.30
C GLY A 76 8.75 2.12 -29.49
N LEU A 77 8.60 1.61 -30.73
CA LEU A 77 8.77 2.40 -31.94
C LEU A 77 7.49 3.16 -32.27
N THR A 78 7.60 4.48 -32.44
CA THR A 78 6.60 5.32 -33.11
C THR A 78 7.15 5.77 -34.45
N CYS A 79 6.42 5.50 -35.54
CA CYS A 79 6.88 5.79 -36.89
C CYS A 79 5.74 6.29 -37.77
N VAL A 80 6.03 7.29 -38.60
CA VAL A 80 5.16 7.77 -39.67
C VAL A 80 5.89 7.54 -40.99
N LEU A 81 5.31 6.70 -41.85
CA LEU A 81 5.83 6.38 -43.17
C LEU A 81 4.87 6.94 -44.22
N SER A 82 5.33 7.90 -45.02
CA SER A 82 4.58 8.48 -46.14
C SER A 82 5.29 8.20 -47.44
N VAL A 83 4.61 7.57 -48.39
CA VAL A 83 5.13 7.32 -49.73
C VAL A 83 4.31 8.04 -50.80
N LYS A 84 4.98 8.61 -51.78
CA LYS A 84 4.40 9.21 -52.98
C LYS A 84 4.67 8.30 -54.15
N VAL A 85 3.61 7.71 -54.71
CA VAL A 85 3.71 6.63 -55.69
C VAL A 85 2.86 6.98 -56.92
N PRO A 86 3.41 6.92 -58.14
CA PRO A 86 2.63 6.94 -59.37
C PRO A 86 1.76 5.68 -59.47
N GLU A 87 0.46 5.84 -59.72
CA GLU A 87 -0.48 4.73 -59.94
C GLU A 87 -0.46 3.62 -58.85
N PRO A 88 -0.70 3.95 -57.56
CA PRO A 88 -0.63 2.97 -56.47
C PRO A 88 -1.72 1.89 -56.58
N LYS A 89 -1.34 0.64 -56.31
CA LYS A 89 -2.27 -0.50 -56.27
C LYS A 89 -2.62 -0.85 -54.83
N PHE A 90 -3.91 -0.89 -54.52
CA PHE A 90 -4.45 -1.27 -53.22
C PHE A 90 -5.24 -2.57 -53.29
N SER A 91 -5.31 -3.31 -52.18
CA SER A 91 -6.06 -4.58 -52.11
C SER A 91 -7.57 -4.43 -52.16
N SER A 92 -8.10 -3.26 -51.82
CA SER A 92 -9.52 -2.99 -51.66
C SER A 92 -9.85 -1.52 -51.92
N GLN A 93 -11.15 -1.22 -52.07
CA GLN A 93 -11.66 0.15 -52.20
C GLN A 93 -11.38 1.00 -50.94
N THR A 94 -11.36 0.39 -49.76
CA THR A 94 -11.02 1.04 -48.50
C THR A 94 -9.54 1.45 -48.43
N LYS A 95 -8.70 0.95 -49.36
CA LYS A 95 -7.27 1.24 -49.46
C LYS A 95 -6.49 0.93 -48.17
N ASP A 96 -6.94 -0.08 -47.43
CA ASP A 96 -6.35 -0.46 -46.14
C ASP A 96 -4.94 -1.06 -46.28
N LYS A 97 -4.61 -1.61 -47.46
CA LYS A 97 -3.31 -2.24 -47.72
C LYS A 97 -2.76 -1.89 -49.10
N LEU A 98 -1.51 -1.42 -49.15
CA LEU A 98 -0.75 -1.22 -50.39
C LEU A 98 -0.15 -2.54 -50.89
N VAL A 99 -0.37 -2.88 -52.16
CA VAL A 99 0.12 -4.11 -52.80
C VAL A 99 1.10 -3.87 -53.94
N SER A 100 1.42 -2.60 -54.26
CA SER A 100 2.47 -2.23 -55.21
C SER A 100 3.84 -2.75 -54.78
N SER A 101 4.34 -3.80 -55.44
CA SER A 101 5.63 -4.45 -55.15
C SER A 101 6.83 -3.54 -55.42
N GLU A 102 6.70 -2.68 -56.44
CA GLU A 102 7.68 -1.70 -56.89
C GLU A 102 8.05 -0.67 -55.81
N VAL A 103 7.20 -0.48 -54.80
CA VAL A 103 7.43 0.47 -53.70
C VAL A 103 8.38 -0.09 -52.64
N ARG A 104 8.51 -1.42 -52.53
CA ARG A 104 9.29 -2.05 -51.45
C ARG A 104 10.76 -1.66 -51.49
N LEU A 105 11.42 -1.80 -52.65
CA LEU A 105 12.85 -1.55 -52.81
C LEU A 105 13.21 -0.06 -52.59
N PRO A 106 12.50 0.92 -53.20
CA PRO A 106 12.69 2.34 -52.92
C PRO A 106 12.65 2.69 -51.44
N VAL A 107 11.62 2.21 -50.71
CA VAL A 107 11.50 2.45 -49.27
C VAL A 107 12.67 1.81 -48.52
N GLU A 108 12.99 0.56 -48.85
CA GLU A 108 14.06 -0.18 -48.19
C GLU A 108 15.43 0.50 -48.34
N GLU A 109 15.76 0.99 -49.54
CA GLU A 109 17.01 1.70 -49.82
C GLU A 109 17.09 3.07 -49.12
N VAL A 110 16.04 3.89 -49.24
CA VAL A 110 16.00 5.23 -48.64
C VAL A 110 16.11 5.15 -47.12
N VAL A 111 15.33 4.24 -46.51
CA VAL A 111 15.39 4.00 -45.06
C VAL A 111 16.73 3.44 -44.66
N ALA A 112 17.26 2.44 -45.37
CA ALA A 112 18.52 1.80 -44.98
C ALA A 112 19.68 2.79 -45.01
N LYS A 113 19.77 3.62 -46.05
CA LYS A 113 20.78 4.66 -46.15
C LYS A 113 20.65 5.66 -45.00
N ALA A 114 19.49 6.29 -44.85
CA ALA A 114 19.31 7.33 -43.85
C ALA A 114 19.46 6.84 -42.41
N LEU A 115 19.02 5.61 -42.11
CA LEU A 115 19.20 5.00 -40.80
C LEU A 115 20.66 4.64 -40.54
N THR A 116 21.40 4.19 -41.56
CA THR A 116 22.84 3.94 -41.44
C THR A 116 23.59 5.24 -41.16
N ASP A 117 23.31 6.29 -41.93
CA ASP A 117 23.91 7.61 -41.76
C ASP A 117 23.63 8.15 -40.35
N PHE A 118 22.36 8.10 -39.90
CA PHE A 118 21.98 8.50 -38.54
C PHE A 118 22.73 7.74 -37.45
N LEU A 119 22.78 6.40 -37.51
CA LEU A 119 23.45 5.61 -36.48
C LEU A 119 24.96 5.87 -36.42
N LEU A 120 25.59 6.26 -37.53
CA LEU A 120 27.00 6.62 -37.60
C LEU A 120 27.27 8.06 -37.15
N GLU A 121 26.42 9.00 -37.53
CA GLU A 121 26.55 10.43 -37.22
C GLU A 121 26.17 10.76 -35.77
N THR A 122 25.26 9.99 -35.16
CA THR A 122 24.82 10.18 -33.77
C THR A 122 25.10 8.95 -32.89
N PRO A 123 26.36 8.69 -32.48
CA PRO A 123 26.73 7.48 -31.73
C PRO A 123 26.05 7.34 -30.36
N ASN A 124 25.78 8.46 -29.67
CA ASN A 124 25.13 8.44 -28.36
C ASN A 124 23.68 7.94 -28.47
N ASP A 125 22.92 8.49 -29.41
CA ASP A 125 21.53 8.08 -29.65
C ASP A 125 21.48 6.65 -30.20
N ALA A 126 22.40 6.30 -31.11
CA ALA A 126 22.53 4.94 -31.62
C ALA A 126 22.76 3.92 -30.50
N LYS A 127 23.63 4.23 -29.52
CA LYS A 127 23.89 3.38 -28.37
C LYS A 127 22.66 3.25 -27.46
N ILE A 128 21.90 4.33 -27.25
CA ILE A 128 20.66 4.31 -26.46
C ILE A 128 19.61 3.41 -27.14
N ILE A 129 19.36 3.63 -28.44
CA ILE A 129 18.38 2.86 -29.22
C ILE A 129 18.78 1.38 -29.26
N CYS A 130 20.02 1.07 -29.65
CA CYS A 130 20.50 -0.32 -29.72
C CYS A 130 20.52 -0.98 -28.33
N GLY A 131 20.83 -0.23 -27.28
CA GLY A 131 20.73 -0.69 -25.90
C GLY A 131 19.32 -1.15 -25.54
N LYS A 132 18.31 -0.31 -25.81
CA LYS A 132 16.89 -0.65 -25.59
C LYS A 132 16.50 -1.92 -26.35
N ILE A 133 16.91 -2.06 -27.61
CA ILE A 133 16.61 -3.23 -28.45
C ILE A 133 17.24 -4.52 -27.87
N VAL A 134 18.49 -4.43 -27.40
CA VAL A 134 19.17 -5.56 -26.73
C VAL A 134 18.48 -5.92 -25.40
N GLU A 135 17.96 -4.94 -24.66
CA GLU A 135 17.16 -5.20 -23.46
C GLU A 135 15.83 -5.89 -23.77
N ALA A 136 15.12 -5.47 -24.81
CA ALA A 136 13.90 -6.13 -25.30
C ALA A 136 14.18 -7.59 -25.68
N ALA A 137 15.24 -7.85 -26.46
CA ALA A 137 15.65 -9.21 -26.84
C ALA A 137 15.99 -10.08 -25.63
N ARG A 138 16.63 -9.50 -24.61
CA ARG A 138 16.93 -10.19 -23.35
C ARG A 138 15.68 -10.50 -22.53
N ALA A 139 14.72 -9.58 -22.48
CA ALA A 139 13.43 -9.81 -21.83
C ALA A 139 12.65 -10.94 -22.53
N ARG A 140 12.60 -10.94 -23.87
CA ARG A 140 11.99 -12.01 -24.67
C ARG A 140 12.64 -13.37 -24.40
N GLU A 141 13.95 -13.45 -24.42
CA GLU A 141 14.68 -14.71 -24.19
C GLU A 141 14.49 -15.23 -22.76
N ALA A 142 14.46 -14.33 -21.77
CA ALA A 142 14.11 -14.70 -20.40
C ALA A 142 12.68 -15.21 -20.29
N ALA A 143 11.72 -14.57 -20.97
CA ALA A 143 10.32 -15.01 -21.00
C ALA A 143 10.19 -16.39 -21.64
N ARG A 144 10.89 -16.64 -22.76
CA ARG A 144 10.95 -17.94 -23.41
C ARG A 144 11.48 -19.03 -22.47
N LYS A 145 12.61 -18.78 -21.79
CA LYS A 145 13.18 -19.73 -20.82
C LYS A 145 12.26 -20.00 -19.64
N ALA A 146 11.59 -18.98 -19.11
CA ALA A 146 10.60 -19.14 -18.05
C ALA A 146 9.39 -19.97 -18.52
N ARG A 147 8.88 -19.71 -19.74
CA ARG A 147 7.82 -20.50 -20.37
C ARG A 147 8.24 -21.97 -20.57
N GLU A 148 9.45 -22.23 -21.05
CA GLU A 148 9.96 -23.59 -21.21
C GLU A 148 10.12 -24.31 -19.87
N MET A 149 10.62 -23.63 -18.82
CA MET A 149 10.74 -24.21 -17.48
C MET A 149 9.37 -24.56 -16.87
N THR A 150 8.37 -23.69 -17.04
CA THR A 150 7.01 -23.96 -16.55
C THR A 150 6.35 -25.11 -17.33
N ARG A 151 6.51 -25.16 -18.66
CA ARG A 151 6.01 -26.26 -19.49
C ARG A 151 6.70 -27.60 -19.19
N ARG A 152 8.03 -27.63 -19.00
CA ARG A 152 8.76 -28.88 -18.69
C ARG A 152 8.35 -29.50 -17.36
N LYS A 153 8.08 -28.69 -16.33
CA LYS A 153 7.49 -29.18 -15.06
C LYS A 153 6.06 -29.68 -15.26
N GLY A 154 5.32 -29.06 -16.19
CA GLY A 154 4.03 -29.51 -16.73
C GLY A 154 3.94 -31.00 -17.07
N VAL A 155 4.94 -31.49 -17.81
CA VAL A 155 4.86 -32.76 -18.55
C VAL A 155 5.28 -33.98 -17.73
N LEU A 156 6.12 -33.81 -16.69
CA LEU A 156 6.68 -34.94 -15.93
C LEU A 156 5.81 -35.40 -14.74
N ASP A 157 4.96 -34.53 -14.17
CA ASP A 157 4.18 -34.82 -12.95
C ASP A 157 2.65 -34.89 -13.19
N GLY A 158 2.20 -34.98 -14.44
CA GLY A 158 0.77 -35.09 -14.80
C GLY A 158 -0.10 -33.86 -14.50
N MET A 159 0.39 -32.90 -13.70
CA MET A 159 -0.35 -31.69 -13.33
C MET A 159 0.47 -30.38 -13.35
N GLY A 160 1.79 -30.42 -13.55
CA GLY A 160 2.60 -29.21 -13.76
C GLY A 160 2.72 -28.22 -12.60
N LEU A 161 2.20 -28.58 -11.43
CA LEU A 161 2.13 -27.68 -10.28
C LEU A 161 3.46 -27.60 -9.53
N PRO A 162 3.77 -26.47 -8.88
CA PRO A 162 4.98 -26.37 -8.09
C PRO A 162 4.95 -27.34 -6.89
N GLY A 163 6.04 -28.07 -6.63
CA GLY A 163 6.08 -29.04 -5.52
C GLY A 163 5.88 -28.45 -4.12
N LYS A 164 5.99 -27.12 -3.94
CA LYS A 164 5.65 -26.42 -2.69
C LYS A 164 4.14 -26.22 -2.49
N LEU A 165 3.35 -26.25 -3.57
CA LEU A 165 1.92 -25.99 -3.53
C LEU A 165 1.20 -27.19 -2.92
N ALA A 166 0.48 -26.95 -1.81
CA ALA A 166 -0.50 -27.89 -1.30
C ALA A 166 -1.87 -27.55 -1.89
N ASP A 167 -2.21 -28.17 -3.03
CA ASP A 167 -3.43 -27.87 -3.78
C ASP A 167 -4.72 -28.40 -3.10
N CYS A 168 -5.88 -27.90 -3.54
CA CYS A 168 -7.22 -28.33 -3.13
C CYS A 168 -7.88 -29.28 -4.15
N GLN A 169 -8.99 -29.89 -3.74
CA GLN A 169 -9.77 -30.81 -4.58
C GLN A 169 -10.67 -30.07 -5.57
N GLU A 170 -11.21 -28.92 -5.16
CA GLU A 170 -12.10 -28.07 -5.93
C GLU A 170 -11.45 -27.64 -7.25
N LYS A 171 -12.23 -27.70 -8.33
CA LYS A 171 -11.79 -27.35 -9.68
C LYS A 171 -12.43 -26.07 -10.18
N ASP A 172 -13.56 -25.66 -9.60
CA ASP A 172 -14.17 -24.36 -9.89
C ASP A 172 -13.32 -23.23 -9.25
N PRO A 173 -12.69 -22.35 -10.06
CA PRO A 173 -11.91 -21.24 -9.53
C PRO A 173 -12.69 -20.29 -8.63
N ALA A 174 -14.01 -20.16 -8.82
CA ALA A 174 -14.86 -19.28 -8.02
C ALA A 174 -15.06 -19.79 -6.59
N LEU A 175 -14.96 -21.11 -6.40
CA LEU A 175 -15.14 -21.77 -5.11
C LEU A 175 -13.81 -22.06 -4.41
N SER A 176 -12.69 -21.97 -5.13
CA SER A 176 -11.36 -22.27 -4.60
C SER A 176 -10.63 -21.01 -4.13
N GLU A 177 -9.71 -21.19 -3.18
CA GLU A 177 -8.88 -20.12 -2.65
C GLU A 177 -7.43 -20.55 -2.45
N LEU A 178 -6.50 -19.60 -2.59
CA LEU A 178 -5.07 -19.79 -2.43
C LEU A 178 -4.55 -18.90 -1.32
N PHE A 179 -4.02 -19.48 -0.26
CA PHE A 179 -3.25 -18.76 0.76
C PHE A 179 -1.78 -18.72 0.38
N ILE A 180 -1.24 -17.51 0.32
CA ILE A 180 0.20 -17.26 0.20
C ILE A 180 0.73 -16.97 1.61
N VAL A 181 1.63 -17.80 2.10
CA VAL A 181 2.09 -17.77 3.50
C VAL A 181 3.59 -17.52 3.61
N GLU A 182 3.96 -16.83 4.68
CA GLU A 182 5.35 -16.53 5.01
C GLU A 182 6.06 -17.75 5.62
N GLY A 183 6.96 -18.36 4.85
CA GLY A 183 7.82 -19.44 5.33
C GLY A 183 7.17 -20.82 5.41
N ASP A 184 8.02 -21.84 5.55
CA ASP A 184 7.59 -23.23 5.69
C ASP A 184 6.90 -23.51 7.03
N SER A 185 7.20 -22.71 8.08
CA SER A 185 6.60 -22.88 9.42
C SER A 185 5.11 -22.58 9.41
N ALA A 186 4.72 -21.36 9.02
CA ALA A 186 3.32 -20.99 8.87
C ALA A 186 2.63 -21.84 7.80
N GLY A 187 3.34 -22.20 6.72
CA GLY A 187 2.84 -23.13 5.71
C GLY A 187 2.55 -24.54 6.22
N GLY A 188 3.33 -25.04 7.18
CA GLY A 188 3.09 -26.32 7.85
C GLY A 188 1.79 -26.30 8.65
N SER A 189 1.62 -25.30 9.53
CA SER A 189 0.39 -25.13 10.32
C SER A 189 -0.84 -24.90 9.45
N ALA A 190 -0.74 -24.04 8.44
CA ALA A 190 -1.82 -23.77 7.50
C ALA A 190 -2.19 -25.03 6.69
N LYS A 191 -1.22 -25.81 6.23
CA LYS A 191 -1.48 -27.07 5.51
C LYS A 191 -2.20 -28.10 6.38
N GLN A 192 -1.93 -28.13 7.68
CA GLN A 192 -2.58 -29.03 8.63
C GLN A 192 -4.00 -28.56 8.99
N GLY A 193 -4.20 -27.26 9.14
CA GLY A 193 -5.49 -26.67 9.53
C GLY A 193 -6.47 -26.41 8.38
N ARG A 194 -6.02 -26.41 7.12
CA ARG A 194 -6.86 -26.08 5.96
C ARG A 194 -8.00 -27.08 5.72
N ASP A 195 -9.06 -26.58 5.09
CA ASP A 195 -10.01 -27.43 4.38
C ASP A 195 -9.43 -27.83 3.01
N ARG A 196 -9.10 -29.11 2.87
CA ARG A 196 -8.52 -29.68 1.63
C ARG A 196 -9.49 -29.64 0.45
N LYS A 197 -10.79 -29.46 0.70
CA LYS A 197 -11.81 -29.36 -0.34
C LYS A 197 -11.54 -28.16 -1.24
N PHE A 198 -11.34 -26.96 -0.67
CA PHE A 198 -11.30 -25.72 -1.46
C PHE A 198 -10.13 -24.78 -1.17
N GLN A 199 -9.33 -25.02 -0.13
CA GLN A 199 -8.21 -24.14 0.24
C GLN A 199 -6.87 -24.72 -0.19
N ALA A 200 -6.11 -24.00 -1.01
CA ALA A 200 -4.74 -24.31 -1.37
C ALA A 200 -3.76 -23.45 -0.56
N ILE A 201 -2.58 -23.98 -0.26
CA ILE A 201 -1.52 -23.28 0.50
C ILE A 201 -0.23 -23.24 -0.32
N LEU A 202 0.34 -22.04 -0.47
CA LEU A 202 1.64 -21.81 -1.11
C LEU A 202 2.60 -21.09 -0.14
N PRO A 203 3.56 -21.81 0.46
CA PRO A 203 4.61 -21.20 1.28
C PRO A 203 5.68 -20.55 0.41
N LEU A 204 6.05 -19.31 0.78
CA LEU A 204 7.17 -18.58 0.18
C LEU A 204 8.41 -18.69 1.06
N LYS A 205 9.60 -18.73 0.44
CA LYS A 205 10.88 -18.72 1.16
C LYS A 205 11.56 -17.36 1.04
N GLY A 206 11.78 -16.72 2.19
CA GLY A 206 12.44 -15.42 2.26
C GLY A 206 11.64 -14.30 1.60
N LYS A 207 12.29 -13.16 1.38
CA LYS A 207 11.67 -12.01 0.73
C LYS A 207 11.61 -12.24 -0.78
N ILE A 208 10.43 -12.02 -1.37
CA ILE A 208 10.26 -12.05 -2.82
C ILE A 208 11.12 -10.94 -3.46
N LEU A 209 11.55 -11.14 -4.71
CA LEU A 209 12.32 -10.13 -5.43
C LEU A 209 11.48 -8.85 -5.58
N ASN A 210 12.08 -7.69 -5.30
CA ASN A 210 11.45 -6.41 -5.61
C ASN A 210 11.37 -6.23 -7.13
N VAL A 211 10.17 -6.43 -7.68
CA VAL A 211 9.93 -6.35 -9.13
C VAL A 211 9.83 -4.92 -9.66
N GLU A 212 9.68 -3.92 -8.80
CA GLU A 212 9.71 -2.51 -9.19
C GLU A 212 11.11 -2.10 -9.64
N ARG A 213 12.13 -2.50 -8.88
CA ARG A 213 13.54 -2.16 -9.16
C ARG A 213 14.23 -3.17 -10.06
N ALA A 214 13.70 -4.39 -10.14
CA ALA A 214 14.28 -5.44 -10.95
C ALA A 214 13.77 -5.39 -12.39
N ARG A 215 14.69 -5.52 -13.34
CA ARG A 215 14.32 -5.72 -14.74
C ARG A 215 13.52 -7.01 -14.91
N PHE A 216 12.67 -7.02 -15.93
CA PHE A 216 11.76 -8.13 -16.24
C PHE A 216 12.48 -9.49 -16.38
N ASP A 217 13.68 -9.52 -16.98
CA ASP A 217 14.50 -10.73 -17.11
C ASP A 217 14.94 -11.30 -15.76
N LYS A 218 15.32 -10.42 -14.82
CA LYS A 218 15.71 -10.80 -13.47
C LYS A 218 14.52 -11.28 -12.65
N MET A 219 13.36 -10.66 -12.82
CA MET A 219 12.11 -11.12 -12.23
C MET A 219 11.79 -12.56 -12.65
N LEU A 220 11.89 -12.84 -13.95
CA LEU A 220 11.64 -14.17 -14.51
C LEU A 220 12.65 -15.23 -14.07
N SER A 221 13.86 -14.83 -13.67
CA SER A 221 14.84 -15.74 -13.07
C SER A 221 14.51 -16.12 -11.62
N SER A 222 13.58 -15.41 -10.97
CA SER A 222 13.21 -15.68 -9.58
C SER A 222 12.31 -16.92 -9.47
N GLN A 223 12.80 -17.92 -8.74
CA GLN A 223 12.06 -19.16 -8.51
C GLN A 223 10.74 -18.92 -7.76
N GLU A 224 10.70 -18.02 -6.79
CA GLU A 224 9.49 -17.73 -6.01
C GLU A 224 8.40 -17.07 -6.90
N VAL A 225 8.79 -16.14 -7.78
CA VAL A 225 7.87 -15.51 -8.75
C VAL A 225 7.33 -16.55 -9.72
N LEU A 226 8.20 -17.39 -10.31
CA LEU A 226 7.77 -18.46 -11.22
C LEU A 226 6.83 -19.45 -10.53
N THR A 227 7.11 -19.81 -9.28
CA THR A 227 6.27 -20.70 -8.47
C THR A 227 4.90 -20.10 -8.27
N LEU A 228 4.81 -18.81 -7.92
CA LEU A 228 3.56 -18.10 -7.72
C LEU A 228 2.70 -18.07 -9.00
N ILE A 229 3.31 -17.70 -10.13
CA ILE A 229 2.62 -17.64 -11.43
C ILE A 229 2.12 -19.02 -11.86
N THR A 230 2.97 -20.04 -11.71
CA THR A 230 2.60 -21.42 -12.05
C THR A 230 1.47 -21.92 -11.17
N ALA A 231 1.49 -21.59 -9.87
CA ALA A 231 0.40 -21.93 -8.96
C ALA A 231 -0.93 -21.26 -9.38
N MET A 232 -0.90 -19.98 -9.76
CA MET A 232 -2.10 -19.25 -10.19
C MET A 232 -2.63 -19.68 -11.56
N GLY A 233 -1.77 -20.19 -12.45
CA GLY A 233 -2.14 -20.69 -13.77
C GLY A 233 -2.38 -19.62 -14.84
N THR A 234 -2.19 -18.35 -14.52
CA THR A 234 -2.45 -17.21 -15.43
C THR A 234 -1.43 -17.09 -16.57
N GLY A 235 -0.30 -17.79 -16.51
CA GLY A 235 0.81 -17.59 -17.46
C GLY A 235 1.60 -16.29 -17.20
N ILE A 236 2.64 -16.04 -18.02
CA ILE A 236 3.48 -14.85 -17.91
C ILE A 236 3.91 -14.28 -19.27
N GLY A 237 3.95 -12.94 -19.34
CA GLY A 237 4.33 -12.17 -20.51
C GLY A 237 3.12 -11.83 -21.38
N LYS A 238 3.27 -10.83 -22.24
CA LYS A 238 2.17 -10.23 -23.02
C LYS A 238 1.33 -11.24 -23.81
N ASP A 239 1.95 -12.28 -24.39
CA ASP A 239 1.24 -13.23 -25.27
C ASP A 239 0.57 -14.40 -24.53
N ASP A 240 1.02 -14.71 -23.30
CA ASP A 240 0.61 -15.91 -22.57
C ASP A 240 -0.19 -15.58 -21.30
N TYR A 241 -0.09 -14.34 -20.80
CA TYR A 241 -0.86 -13.91 -19.64
C TYR A 241 -2.35 -13.87 -19.99
N ASN A 242 -3.13 -14.67 -19.27
CA ASN A 242 -4.58 -14.71 -19.40
C ASN A 242 -5.19 -14.91 -18.01
N LEU A 243 -5.90 -13.89 -17.54
CA LEU A 243 -6.56 -13.91 -16.24
C LEU A 243 -7.75 -14.88 -16.19
N ASP A 244 -8.39 -15.22 -17.32
CA ASP A 244 -9.50 -16.18 -17.36
C ASP A 244 -9.04 -17.62 -17.06
N LYS A 245 -7.72 -17.87 -17.07
CA LYS A 245 -7.11 -19.13 -16.65
C LYS A 245 -6.74 -19.15 -15.17
N LEU A 246 -7.09 -18.12 -14.41
CA LEU A 246 -6.82 -18.05 -12.98
C LEU A 246 -7.47 -19.22 -12.25
N ARG A 247 -6.66 -19.99 -11.51
CA ARG A 247 -7.10 -21.22 -10.84
C ARG A 247 -7.83 -21.00 -9.52
N TYR A 248 -7.65 -19.82 -8.92
CA TYR A 248 -8.23 -19.45 -7.62
C TYR A 248 -8.71 -18.00 -7.67
N HIS A 249 -10.01 -17.76 -7.57
CA HIS A 249 -10.58 -16.41 -7.58
C HIS A 249 -10.44 -15.68 -6.25
N ARG A 250 -9.92 -16.36 -5.22
CA ARG A 250 -9.56 -15.76 -3.93
C ARG A 250 -8.10 -16.04 -3.62
N ILE A 251 -7.25 -15.04 -3.81
CA ILE A 251 -5.84 -15.08 -3.44
C ILE A 251 -5.70 -14.32 -2.12
N ILE A 252 -5.34 -15.02 -1.06
CA ILE A 252 -5.28 -14.49 0.30
C ILE A 252 -3.80 -14.42 0.71
N ILE A 253 -3.30 -13.21 0.92
CA ILE A 253 -1.97 -12.98 1.48
C ILE A 253 -2.07 -13.08 3.00
N MET A 254 -1.40 -14.07 3.58
CA MET A 254 -1.38 -14.33 5.02
C MET A 254 0.06 -14.26 5.52
N THR A 255 0.44 -13.09 6.03
CA THR A 255 1.78 -12.75 6.53
C THR A 255 1.72 -12.40 8.01
N ASP A 256 2.87 -12.44 8.69
CA ASP A 256 2.95 -12.05 10.09
C ASP A 256 2.67 -10.55 10.30
N ALA A 257 2.28 -10.20 11.53
CA ALA A 257 1.97 -8.82 11.94
C ALA A 257 3.23 -8.01 12.33
N ASP A 258 4.40 -8.43 11.84
CA ASP A 258 5.68 -7.78 12.08
C ASP A 258 6.17 -6.99 10.85
N VAL A 259 7.38 -6.45 10.96
CA VAL A 259 7.99 -5.63 9.91
C VAL A 259 8.33 -6.45 8.67
N ASP A 260 8.68 -7.73 8.82
CA ASP A 260 9.07 -8.60 7.72
C ASP A 260 7.86 -9.10 6.93
N GLY A 261 6.78 -9.48 7.61
CA GLY A 261 5.49 -9.78 6.98
C GLY A 261 4.93 -8.57 6.24
N SER A 262 5.09 -7.37 6.80
CA SER A 262 4.74 -6.11 6.13
C SER A 262 5.54 -5.87 4.85
N HIS A 263 6.84 -6.21 4.85
CA HIS A 263 7.68 -6.12 3.66
C HIS A 263 7.26 -7.13 2.59
N ILE A 264 7.05 -8.41 2.95
CA ILE A 264 6.63 -9.45 2.00
C ILE A 264 5.27 -9.10 1.39
N ARG A 265 4.31 -8.67 2.21
CA ARG A 265 3.01 -8.19 1.75
C ARG A 265 3.15 -7.06 0.74
N THR A 266 3.96 -6.05 1.05
CA THR A 266 4.22 -4.93 0.12
C THR A 266 4.79 -5.42 -1.20
N LEU A 267 5.79 -6.30 -1.17
CA LEU A 267 6.42 -6.80 -2.38
C LEU A 267 5.47 -7.66 -3.24
N LEU A 268 4.59 -8.46 -2.62
CA LEU A 268 3.54 -9.19 -3.32
C LEU A 268 2.50 -8.26 -3.95
N LEU A 269 2.06 -7.24 -3.22
CA LEU A 269 1.13 -6.24 -3.75
C LEU A 269 1.75 -5.46 -4.92
N THR A 270 3.02 -5.06 -4.82
CA THR A 270 3.76 -4.45 -5.93
C THR A 270 3.85 -5.39 -7.13
N PHE A 271 4.07 -6.69 -6.90
CA PHE A 271 4.07 -7.68 -7.98
C PHE A 271 2.72 -7.77 -8.69
N PHE A 272 1.62 -7.92 -7.95
CA PHE A 272 0.29 -7.95 -8.54
C PHE A 272 -0.04 -6.63 -9.26
N TYR A 273 0.25 -5.49 -8.65
CA TYR A 273 -0.02 -4.18 -9.23
C TYR A 273 0.74 -3.93 -10.54
N ARG A 274 2.03 -4.33 -10.61
CA ARG A 274 2.86 -4.07 -11.80
C ARG A 274 2.72 -5.10 -12.90
N GLN A 275 2.50 -6.37 -12.55
CA GLN A 275 2.55 -7.46 -13.52
C GLN A 275 1.17 -8.01 -13.88
N MET A 276 0.18 -7.84 -13.01
CA MET A 276 -1.15 -8.44 -13.14
C MET A 276 -2.24 -7.48 -12.60
N PRO A 277 -2.29 -6.19 -12.99
CA PRO A 277 -3.21 -5.22 -12.37
C PRO A 277 -4.68 -5.67 -12.41
N GLU A 278 -5.10 -6.33 -13.50
CA GLU A 278 -6.44 -6.88 -13.67
C GLU A 278 -6.87 -7.82 -12.52
N ILE A 279 -5.95 -8.52 -11.86
CA ILE A 279 -6.27 -9.43 -10.74
C ILE A 279 -6.78 -8.66 -9.52
N ILE A 280 -6.29 -7.43 -9.34
CA ILE A 280 -6.73 -6.51 -8.29
C ILE A 280 -8.02 -5.83 -8.72
N GLU A 281 -8.13 -5.38 -9.97
CA GLU A 281 -9.33 -4.73 -10.51
C GLU A 281 -10.56 -5.65 -10.47
N ARG A 282 -10.40 -6.93 -10.86
CA ARG A 282 -11.45 -7.94 -10.73
C ARG A 282 -11.69 -8.36 -9.26
N GLY A 283 -10.84 -7.91 -8.35
CA GLY A 283 -11.05 -8.05 -6.92
C GLY A 283 -10.74 -9.44 -6.37
N HIS A 284 -9.75 -10.13 -6.93
CA HIS A 284 -9.36 -11.48 -6.51
C HIS A 284 -8.33 -11.49 -5.37
N VAL A 285 -7.70 -10.35 -5.04
CA VAL A 285 -6.63 -10.27 -4.02
C VAL A 285 -7.17 -9.79 -2.69
N TYR A 286 -6.85 -10.53 -1.63
CA TYR A 286 -7.26 -10.30 -0.26
C TYR A 286 -6.06 -10.38 0.69
N ILE A 287 -6.15 -9.71 1.83
CA ILE A 287 -5.18 -9.76 2.92
C ILE A 287 -5.87 -10.36 4.15
N ALA A 288 -5.31 -11.41 4.72
CA ALA A 288 -5.80 -11.99 5.96
C ALA A 288 -5.57 -11.04 7.14
N GLN A 289 -6.49 -11.03 8.11
CA GLN A 289 -6.39 -10.21 9.32
C GLN A 289 -6.39 -11.13 10.56
N PRO A 290 -5.29 -11.86 10.83
CA PRO A 290 -5.17 -12.70 12.02
C PRO A 290 -5.26 -11.86 13.30
N PRO A 291 -5.74 -12.42 14.41
CA PRO A 291 -5.86 -11.69 15.67
C PRO A 291 -4.50 -11.44 16.33
N LEU A 292 -4.33 -10.25 16.90
CA LEU A 292 -3.14 -9.87 17.67
C LEU A 292 -3.16 -10.46 19.08
N TYR A 293 -4.34 -10.64 19.68
CA TYR A 293 -4.49 -11.14 21.04
C TYR A 293 -5.52 -12.26 21.16
N LYS A 294 -5.24 -13.19 22.07
CA LYS A 294 -6.23 -14.07 22.70
C LYS A 294 -6.42 -13.63 24.13
N ILE A 295 -7.66 -13.28 24.49
CA ILE A 295 -8.04 -12.91 25.84
C ILE A 295 -8.87 -14.02 26.48
N LYS A 296 -8.67 -14.22 27.77
CA LYS A 296 -9.45 -15.14 28.59
C LYS A 296 -9.97 -14.40 29.81
N HIS A 297 -11.29 -14.38 29.97
CA HIS A 297 -11.98 -13.77 31.10
C HIS A 297 -12.92 -14.82 31.71
N GLY A 298 -12.52 -15.39 32.85
CA GLY A 298 -13.22 -16.55 33.43
C GLY A 298 -13.19 -17.76 32.50
N LYS A 299 -14.37 -18.19 32.02
CA LYS A 299 -14.55 -19.31 31.08
C LYS A 299 -14.61 -18.88 29.61
N GLU A 300 -14.78 -17.58 29.35
CA GLU A 300 -14.88 -17.07 27.99
C GLU A 300 -13.50 -16.80 27.40
N GLU A 301 -13.30 -17.24 26.16
CA GLU A 301 -12.10 -16.95 25.38
C GLU A 301 -12.51 -16.16 24.13
N ARG A 302 -11.74 -15.13 23.79
CA ARG A 302 -12.03 -14.27 22.65
C ARG A 302 -10.76 -13.84 21.94
N TYR A 303 -10.85 -13.74 20.62
CA TYR A 303 -9.78 -13.24 19.76
C TYR A 303 -10.01 -11.76 19.45
N ILE A 304 -8.95 -10.97 19.56
CA ILE A 304 -8.97 -9.52 19.37
C ILE A 304 -7.97 -9.17 18.27
N LYS A 305 -8.42 -8.41 17.27
CA LYS A 305 -7.65 -8.12 16.06
C LYS A 305 -6.46 -7.20 16.31
N ASP A 306 -6.68 -6.10 16.99
CA ASP A 306 -5.72 -5.02 17.12
C ASP A 306 -5.83 -4.30 18.48
N ASP A 307 -4.94 -3.34 18.72
CA ASP A 307 -4.92 -2.55 19.95
C ASP A 307 -6.18 -1.69 20.14
N VAL A 308 -6.83 -1.28 19.04
CA VAL A 308 -8.05 -0.48 19.08
C VAL A 308 -9.21 -1.33 19.58
N GLU A 309 -9.39 -2.53 19.03
CA GLU A 309 -10.40 -3.49 19.50
C GLU A 309 -10.12 -3.93 20.94
N MET A 310 -8.85 -4.07 21.33
CA MET A 310 -8.45 -4.35 22.73
C MET A 310 -8.86 -3.22 23.68
N ALA A 311 -8.54 -1.97 23.35
CA ALA A 311 -8.88 -0.82 24.18
C ALA A 311 -10.39 -0.67 24.33
N ALA A 312 -11.15 -0.87 23.25
CA ALA A 312 -12.61 -0.86 23.28
C ALA A 312 -13.19 -2.00 24.14
N TYR A 313 -12.61 -3.19 24.06
CA TYR A 313 -12.99 -4.34 24.89
C TYR A 313 -12.73 -4.05 26.39
N LEU A 314 -11.53 -3.59 26.73
CA LEU A 314 -11.17 -3.26 28.12
C LEU A 314 -12.06 -2.16 28.69
N MET A 315 -12.35 -1.10 27.91
CA MET A 315 -13.25 -0.04 28.36
C MET A 315 -14.65 -0.58 28.64
N ARG A 316 -15.18 -1.48 27.80
CA ARG A 316 -16.48 -2.12 28.04
C ARG A 316 -16.49 -2.94 29.33
N GLN A 317 -15.43 -3.72 29.58
CA GLN A 317 -15.29 -4.51 30.80
C GLN A 317 -15.06 -3.66 32.06
N ALA A 318 -14.43 -2.50 31.90
CA ALA A 318 -14.19 -1.53 32.96
C ALA A 318 -15.49 -0.82 33.38
N LEU A 319 -16.37 -0.54 32.43
CA LEU A 319 -17.66 0.10 32.67
C LEU A 319 -18.77 -0.87 33.11
N ASP A 320 -18.58 -2.18 32.88
CA ASP A 320 -19.52 -3.20 33.34
C ASP A 320 -19.64 -3.17 34.86
N THR A 321 -20.86 -2.97 35.36
CA THR A 321 -21.20 -2.76 36.79
C THR A 321 -20.50 -1.57 37.46
N ALA A 322 -19.97 -0.63 36.68
CA ALA A 322 -19.30 0.56 37.21
C ALA A 322 -20.29 1.66 37.58
N ILE A 323 -20.04 2.32 38.71
CA ILE A 323 -20.83 3.44 39.22
C ILE A 323 -19.87 4.53 39.68
N LEU A 324 -20.02 5.73 39.13
CA LEU A 324 -19.39 6.94 39.63
C LEU A 324 -20.33 7.61 40.65
N VAL A 325 -19.85 7.83 41.86
CA VAL A 325 -20.56 8.51 42.94
C VAL A 325 -19.97 9.90 43.10
N ARG A 326 -20.79 10.93 42.87
CA ARG A 326 -20.39 12.34 43.02
C ARG A 326 -20.31 12.74 44.50
N ALA A 327 -19.71 13.90 44.76
CA ALA A 327 -19.60 14.45 46.12
C ALA A 327 -20.96 14.72 46.78
N ASP A 328 -22.00 15.01 45.98
CA ASP A 328 -23.39 15.20 46.45
C ASP A 328 -24.16 13.88 46.65
N GLY A 329 -23.51 12.73 46.45
CA GLY A 329 -24.11 11.40 46.55
C GLY A 329 -24.84 10.92 45.29
N THR A 330 -24.93 11.73 44.23
CA THR A 330 -25.54 11.32 42.96
C THR A 330 -24.73 10.19 42.32
N GLU A 331 -25.43 9.13 41.91
CA GLU A 331 -24.83 7.99 41.23
C GLU A 331 -25.00 8.09 39.71
N ILE A 332 -23.90 7.91 38.97
CA ILE A 332 -23.86 7.86 37.51
C ILE A 332 -23.38 6.46 37.09
N ALA A 333 -24.22 5.73 36.38
CA ALA A 333 -23.97 4.35 35.99
C ALA A 333 -24.35 4.10 34.51
N SER A 334 -24.02 2.90 34.02
CA SER A 334 -24.48 2.38 32.72
C SER A 334 -24.22 3.35 31.57
N ASP A 335 -25.24 3.68 30.76
CA ASP A 335 -25.10 4.48 29.55
C ASP A 335 -24.60 5.91 29.81
N ALA A 336 -24.98 6.52 30.93
CA ALA A 336 -24.52 7.85 31.31
C ALA A 336 -23.01 7.84 31.61
N LEU A 337 -22.52 6.84 32.34
CA LEU A 337 -21.09 6.69 32.59
C LEU A 337 -20.33 6.32 31.31
N ALA A 338 -20.94 5.53 30.43
CA ALA A 338 -20.35 5.18 29.14
C ALA A 338 -20.21 6.39 28.20
N GLU A 339 -21.16 7.32 28.20
CA GLU A 339 -21.05 8.56 27.44
C GLU A 339 -19.91 9.46 27.96
N LEU A 340 -19.81 9.62 29.28
CA LEU A 340 -18.68 10.33 29.89
C LEU A 340 -17.34 9.68 29.52
N ALA A 341 -17.25 8.35 29.58
CA ALA A 341 -16.05 7.63 29.19
C ALA A 341 -15.69 7.82 27.71
N ARG A 342 -16.68 7.85 26.80
CA ARG A 342 -16.47 8.16 25.37
C ARG A 342 -15.96 9.57 25.17
N GLN A 343 -16.59 10.56 25.79
CA GLN A 343 -16.18 11.96 25.68
C GLN A 343 -14.76 12.18 26.22
N TYR A 344 -14.41 11.51 27.32
CA TYR A 344 -13.05 11.49 27.86
C TYR A 344 -12.04 10.81 26.90
N GLN A 345 -12.42 9.70 26.24
CA GLN A 345 -11.55 9.06 25.24
C GLN A 345 -11.30 9.97 24.03
N PHE A 346 -12.31 10.70 23.55
CA PHE A 346 -12.15 11.62 22.42
C PHE A 346 -11.20 12.77 22.77
N SER A 347 -11.37 13.41 23.93
CA SER A 347 -10.46 14.49 24.35
C SER A 347 -9.03 13.98 24.54
N ARG A 348 -8.85 12.79 25.13
CA ARG A 348 -7.54 12.16 25.27
C ARG A 348 -6.89 11.89 23.91
N ALA A 349 -7.64 11.39 22.93
CA ALA A 349 -7.12 11.14 21.58
C ALA A 349 -6.68 12.45 20.88
N VAL A 350 -7.43 13.54 21.07
CA VAL A 350 -7.03 14.88 20.60
C VAL A 350 -5.73 15.33 21.28
N ILE A 351 -5.64 15.22 22.60
CA ILE A 351 -4.44 15.59 23.37
C ILE A 351 -3.23 14.78 22.91
N GLU A 352 -3.35 13.45 22.78
CA GLU A 352 -2.25 12.58 22.37
C GLU A 352 -1.76 12.92 20.96
N ARG A 353 -2.68 13.10 20.00
CA ARG A 353 -2.34 13.50 18.63
C ARG A 353 -1.64 14.86 18.57
N LEU A 354 -2.17 15.86 19.28
CA LEU A 354 -1.68 17.23 19.22
C LEU A 354 -0.45 17.49 20.10
N SER A 355 -0.18 16.65 21.11
CA SER A 355 1.00 16.76 21.99
C SER A 355 2.36 16.76 21.26
N ARG A 356 2.38 16.30 20.00
CA ARG A 356 3.55 16.35 19.11
C ARG A 356 3.87 17.77 18.63
N VAL A 357 2.89 18.68 18.61
CA VAL A 357 3.03 20.05 18.10
C VAL A 357 2.73 21.08 19.19
N ILE A 358 1.65 20.88 19.95
CA ILE A 358 1.21 21.73 21.04
C ILE A 358 1.63 21.10 22.37
N ASP A 359 1.93 21.91 23.38
CA ASP A 359 2.23 21.45 24.71
C ASP A 359 1.10 20.59 25.32
N ALA A 360 1.45 19.42 25.85
CA ALA A 360 0.48 18.45 26.34
C ALA A 360 -0.31 18.94 27.57
N ASP A 361 0.35 19.65 28.50
CA ASP A 361 -0.35 20.16 29.69
C ASP A 361 -1.18 21.39 29.35
N ALA A 362 -0.80 22.17 28.34
CA ALA A 362 -1.65 23.24 27.83
C ALA A 362 -2.96 22.69 27.25
N LEU A 363 -2.89 21.61 26.45
CA LEU A 363 -4.08 20.94 25.92
C LEU A 363 -4.95 20.33 27.04
N ARG A 364 -4.33 19.75 28.08
CA ARG A 364 -5.05 19.27 29.27
C ARG A 364 -5.72 20.41 30.03
N ALA A 365 -5.03 21.54 30.20
CA ALA A 365 -5.58 22.72 30.88
C ALA A 365 -6.84 23.24 30.16
N ILE A 366 -6.85 23.22 28.82
CA ILE A 366 -8.06 23.55 28.04
C ILE A 366 -9.17 22.53 28.33
N ALA A 367 -8.87 21.24 28.30
CA ALA A 367 -9.82 20.16 28.58
C ALA A 367 -10.36 20.15 30.03
N GLU A 368 -9.70 20.86 30.95
CA GLU A 368 -10.08 20.99 32.35
C GLU A 368 -10.80 22.32 32.66
N GLY A 369 -10.93 23.23 31.70
CA GLY A 369 -11.71 24.47 31.88
C GLY A 369 -11.06 25.77 31.44
N VAL A 370 -9.81 25.77 30.98
CA VAL A 370 -9.19 26.99 30.47
C VAL A 370 -9.77 27.33 29.09
N ALA A 371 -10.66 28.32 29.05
CA ALA A 371 -11.17 28.89 27.81
C ALA A 371 -10.19 29.92 27.24
N LEU A 372 -9.96 29.85 25.93
CA LEU A 372 -9.12 30.77 25.17
C LEU A 372 -9.98 31.62 24.23
N ASP A 373 -9.71 32.91 24.22
CA ASP A 373 -10.20 33.90 23.26
C ASP A 373 -8.98 34.60 22.64
N LEU A 374 -8.81 34.45 21.32
CA LEU A 374 -7.70 35.01 20.56
C LEU A 374 -8.17 36.05 19.53
N SER A 375 -9.41 36.54 19.65
CA SER A 375 -10.01 37.50 18.72
C SER A 375 -9.53 38.94 18.91
N SER A 376 -8.95 39.25 20.08
CA SER A 376 -8.47 40.58 20.45
C SER A 376 -7.22 40.48 21.33
N GLU A 377 -6.48 41.59 21.43
CA GLU A 377 -5.28 41.68 22.29
C GLU A 377 -5.61 41.37 23.74
N ALA A 378 -6.65 42.01 24.27
CA ALA A 378 -7.09 41.82 25.65
C ALA A 378 -7.56 40.39 25.93
N GLY A 379 -8.29 39.79 24.98
CA GLY A 379 -8.70 38.38 25.06
C GLY A 379 -7.50 37.44 25.08
N ALA A 380 -6.53 37.67 24.19
CA ALA A 380 -5.33 36.83 24.08
C ALA A 380 -4.42 36.96 25.31
N GLU A 381 -4.31 38.15 25.88
CA GLU A 381 -3.57 38.38 27.14
C GLU A 381 -4.24 37.67 28.32
N ALA A 382 -5.57 37.79 28.45
CA ALA A 382 -6.33 37.09 29.48
C ALA A 382 -6.20 35.56 29.34
N SER A 383 -6.26 35.06 28.11
CA SER A 383 -6.10 33.64 27.77
C SER A 383 -4.72 33.11 28.15
N ALA A 384 -3.66 33.84 27.80
CA ALA A 384 -2.29 33.47 28.17
C ALA A 384 -2.11 33.44 29.70
N LYS A 385 -2.68 34.42 30.42
CA LYS A 385 -2.62 34.49 31.88
C LYS A 385 -3.37 33.34 32.54
N ALA A 386 -4.57 33.01 32.06
CA ALA A 386 -5.35 31.88 32.57
C ALA A 386 -4.63 30.55 32.34
N LEU A 387 -4.09 30.34 31.14
CA LEU A 387 -3.32 29.14 30.82
C LEU A 387 -2.06 29.03 31.67
N LYS A 388 -1.32 30.13 31.83
CA LYS A 388 -0.14 30.20 32.71
C LYS A 388 -0.47 29.80 34.15
N ALA A 389 -1.54 30.36 34.72
CA ALA A 389 -1.95 30.04 36.08
C ALA A 389 -2.23 28.54 36.24
N ARG A 390 -2.97 27.94 35.30
CA ARG A 390 -3.28 26.50 35.36
C ARG A 390 -2.04 25.62 35.18
N LEU A 391 -1.14 25.99 34.25
CA LEU A 391 0.14 25.29 34.06
C LEU A 391 1.01 25.31 35.33
N LEU A 392 1.02 26.41 36.06
CA LEU A 392 1.75 26.53 37.34
C LEU A 392 1.14 25.65 38.43
N GLU A 393 -0.19 25.58 38.55
CA GLU A 393 -0.87 24.67 39.48
C GLU A 393 -0.53 23.20 39.20
N MET A 394 -0.58 22.81 37.92
CA MET A 394 -0.20 21.46 37.48
C MET A 394 1.26 21.13 37.82
N GLN A 395 2.17 22.10 37.70
CA GLN A 395 3.59 21.94 38.05
C GLN A 395 3.82 21.81 39.56
N GLY A 396 3.11 22.60 40.38
CA GLY A 396 3.21 22.55 41.83
C GLY A 396 2.88 21.16 42.39
N ASN A 397 1.87 20.51 41.82
CA ASN A 397 1.45 19.15 42.16
C ASN A 397 2.40 18.05 41.64
N ALA A 398 3.28 18.35 40.68
CA ALA A 398 4.17 17.39 40.02
C ALA A 398 5.65 17.49 40.43
N SER A 399 5.95 18.34 41.42
CA SER A 399 7.29 18.85 41.76
C SER A 399 8.34 17.80 42.16
N ASN A 400 7.98 16.53 42.41
CA ASN A 400 8.93 15.46 42.69
C ASN A 400 9.06 14.37 41.60
N ALA A 401 8.24 14.36 40.54
CA ALA A 401 8.20 13.25 39.56
C ALA A 401 8.78 13.60 38.18
N ASN A 402 8.75 14.88 37.75
CA ASN A 402 9.04 15.28 36.36
C ASN A 402 10.39 16.00 36.15
N GLY A 403 11.38 15.78 37.03
CA GLY A 403 12.76 16.21 36.79
C GLY A 403 12.96 17.73 36.63
N GLY A 404 12.11 18.55 37.25
CA GLY A 404 12.20 20.02 37.21
C GLY A 404 11.64 20.68 35.95
N ALA A 405 10.76 20.01 35.21
CA ALA A 405 10.10 20.61 34.04
C ALA A 405 9.19 21.80 34.44
N THR A 406 9.36 22.95 33.79
CA THR A 406 8.49 24.13 33.96
C THR A 406 7.83 24.51 32.65
N ALA A 407 6.60 25.02 32.70
CA ALA A 407 5.87 25.51 31.54
C ALA A 407 5.30 26.90 31.83
N ASP A 408 5.42 27.79 30.85
CA ASP A 408 4.93 29.17 30.93
C ASP A 408 4.16 29.52 29.65
N ALA A 409 3.22 30.46 29.71
CA ALA A 409 2.40 30.87 28.59
C ALA A 409 2.40 32.39 28.42
N PHE A 410 2.55 32.84 27.18
CA PHE A 410 2.67 34.26 26.82
C PHE A 410 1.75 34.58 25.64
N MET A 411 1.15 35.76 25.65
CA MET A 411 0.50 36.31 24.46
C MET A 411 1.58 36.69 23.44
N GLN A 412 1.31 36.42 22.18
CA GLN A 412 2.15 36.82 21.06
C GLN A 412 1.25 37.27 19.89
N TYR A 413 1.65 38.35 19.23
CA TYR A 413 1.05 38.77 17.96
C TYR A 413 1.86 38.18 16.80
N ASP A 414 1.21 37.49 15.87
CA ASP A 414 1.81 36.97 14.65
C ASP A 414 1.64 38.01 13.53
N GLU A 415 2.65 38.86 13.35
CA GLU A 415 2.63 39.94 12.35
C GLU A 415 2.38 39.44 10.93
N LYS A 416 2.80 38.20 10.61
CA LYS A 416 2.68 37.66 9.25
C LYS A 416 1.24 37.32 8.88
N HIS A 417 0.46 36.88 9.87
CA HIS A 417 -0.92 36.45 9.67
C HIS A 417 -1.95 37.39 10.30
N GLU A 418 -1.48 38.50 10.90
CA GLU A 418 -2.29 39.51 11.58
C GLU A 418 -3.24 38.92 12.63
N LYS A 419 -2.76 37.94 13.41
CA LYS A 419 -3.54 37.19 14.41
C LYS A 419 -2.84 37.12 15.75
N TYR A 420 -3.61 37.12 16.84
CA TYR A 420 -3.10 36.81 18.17
C TYR A 420 -2.97 35.30 18.37
N ARG A 421 -1.95 34.89 19.14
CA ARG A 421 -1.71 33.49 19.53
C ARG A 421 -1.13 33.42 20.94
N VAL A 422 -1.25 32.26 21.57
CA VAL A 422 -0.58 31.96 22.84
C VAL A 422 0.64 31.10 22.56
N MET A 423 1.81 31.56 23.00
CA MET A 423 3.05 30.79 22.98
C MET A 423 3.25 30.10 24.32
N VAL A 424 3.39 28.78 24.31
CA VAL A 424 3.72 27.98 25.49
C VAL A 424 5.19 27.58 25.43
N VAL A 425 5.92 27.88 26.50
CA VAL A 425 7.36 27.61 26.65
C VAL A 425 7.56 26.56 27.72
N ARG A 426 7.90 25.33 27.32
CA ARG A 426 8.27 24.26 28.26
C ARG A 426 9.79 24.16 28.38
N ARG A 427 10.31 24.20 29.60
CA ARG A 427 11.72 23.96 29.93
C ARG A 427 11.86 22.63 30.62
N GLN A 428 12.70 21.74 30.10
CA GLN A 428 12.98 20.43 30.71
C GLN A 428 14.44 20.05 30.46
N HIS A 429 15.18 19.71 31.53
CA HIS A 429 16.60 19.35 31.48
C HIS A 429 17.48 20.37 30.70
N GLY A 430 17.20 21.66 30.85
CA GLY A 430 17.91 22.74 30.15
C GLY A 430 17.44 23.02 28.72
N ASN A 431 16.67 22.12 28.10
CA ASN A 431 16.09 22.33 26.78
C ASN A 431 14.80 23.14 26.86
N GLN A 432 14.56 24.01 25.88
CA GLN A 432 13.31 24.74 25.73
C GLN A 432 12.56 24.22 24.51
N ARG A 433 11.29 23.87 24.70
CA ARG A 433 10.35 23.55 23.64
C ARG A 433 9.28 24.63 23.59
N LEU A 434 9.16 25.26 22.42
CA LEU A 434 8.14 26.26 22.14
C LEU A 434 6.98 25.57 21.40
N SER A 435 5.76 25.95 21.74
CA SER A 435 4.58 25.59 20.98
C SER A 435 3.60 26.75 20.93
N HIS A 436 2.71 26.75 19.94
CA HIS A 436 1.77 27.84 19.72
C HIS A 436 0.34 27.31 19.67
N ILE A 437 -0.57 28.08 20.24
CA ILE A 437 -2.02 27.91 20.12
C ILE A 437 -2.54 29.15 19.39
N ASP A 438 -3.02 28.97 18.16
CA ASP A 438 -3.48 30.06 17.31
C ASP A 438 -5.02 30.11 17.24
N ALA A 439 -5.53 31.20 16.63
CA ALA A 439 -6.96 31.41 16.47
C ALA A 439 -7.64 30.33 15.60
N ASP A 440 -6.90 29.74 14.65
CA ASP A 440 -7.45 28.71 13.76
C ASP A 440 -7.69 27.40 14.52
N PHE A 441 -6.78 27.04 15.44
CA PHE A 441 -7.01 25.94 16.38
C PHE A 441 -8.21 26.20 17.29
N VAL A 442 -8.33 27.40 17.87
CA VAL A 442 -9.45 27.78 18.75
C VAL A 442 -10.80 27.72 18.03
N ALA A 443 -10.84 28.02 16.73
CA ALA A 443 -12.04 27.87 15.90
C ALA A 443 -12.30 26.42 15.41
N GLY A 444 -11.34 25.51 15.61
CA GLY A 444 -11.37 24.15 15.07
C GLY A 444 -12.15 23.13 15.91
N ALA A 445 -12.47 21.99 15.27
CA ALA A 445 -13.18 20.88 15.92
C ALA A 445 -12.41 20.25 17.10
N ASP A 446 -11.07 20.30 17.06
CA ASP A 446 -10.22 19.79 18.12
C ASP A 446 -10.39 20.61 19.41
N TYR A 447 -10.34 21.93 19.31
CA TYR A 447 -10.60 22.81 20.45
C TYR A 447 -12.04 22.69 20.95
N ALA A 448 -13.02 22.61 20.02
CA ALA A 448 -14.42 22.39 20.38
C ALA A 448 -14.60 21.10 21.20
N THR A 449 -13.91 20.02 20.83
CA THR A 449 -13.90 18.76 21.59
C THR A 449 -13.36 18.95 23.00
N LEU A 450 -12.20 19.62 23.16
CA LEU A 450 -11.61 19.88 24.47
C LEU A 450 -12.50 20.79 25.33
N SER A 451 -13.07 21.83 24.75
CA SER A 451 -13.96 22.77 25.43
C SER A 451 -15.26 22.10 25.88
N GLN A 452 -15.87 21.26 25.03
CA GLN A 452 -17.06 20.50 25.39
C GLN A 452 -16.76 19.52 26.52
N THR A 453 -15.61 18.82 26.47
CA THR A 453 -15.12 17.99 27.58
C THR A 453 -15.01 18.80 28.86
N ALA A 454 -14.39 19.97 28.83
CA ALA A 454 -14.27 20.82 30.02
C ALA A 454 -15.63 21.15 30.63
N GLN A 455 -16.60 21.56 29.80
CA GLN A 455 -17.96 21.86 30.26
C GLN A 455 -18.65 20.64 30.89
N THR A 456 -18.49 19.46 30.30
CA THR A 456 -19.10 18.23 30.83
C THR A 456 -18.50 17.78 32.15
N PHE A 457 -17.18 17.92 32.31
CA PHE A 457 -16.47 17.46 33.52
C PHE A 457 -16.38 18.53 34.62
N GLN A 458 -16.70 19.79 34.31
CA GLN A 458 -16.70 20.87 35.29
C GLN A 458 -17.65 20.58 36.45
N GLY A 459 -17.10 20.47 37.65
CA GLY A 459 -17.86 20.16 38.86
C GLY A 459 -18.42 18.73 38.91
N LEU A 460 -18.10 17.86 37.94
CA LEU A 460 -18.56 16.47 37.93
C LEU A 460 -17.95 15.68 39.09
N ILE A 461 -16.63 15.82 39.26
CA ILE A 461 -15.84 15.19 40.32
C ILE A 461 -15.50 16.27 41.36
N GLY A 462 -16.06 16.12 42.57
CA GLY A 462 -15.78 16.99 43.72
C GLY A 462 -15.06 16.24 44.83
N GLU A 463 -14.69 16.96 45.89
CA GLU A 463 -14.06 16.37 47.07
C GLU A 463 -14.96 15.29 47.68
N GLY A 464 -14.42 14.07 47.85
CA GLY A 464 -15.18 12.92 48.35
C GLY A 464 -15.87 12.08 47.27
N ALA A 465 -15.74 12.41 45.98
CA ALA A 465 -16.21 11.56 44.89
C ALA A 465 -15.52 10.19 44.90
N LYS A 466 -16.25 9.15 44.51
CA LYS A 466 -15.79 7.76 44.49
C LYS A 466 -16.21 7.06 43.21
N VAL A 467 -15.43 6.07 42.81
CA VAL A 467 -15.84 5.12 41.76
C VAL A 467 -15.96 3.72 42.35
N ARG A 468 -16.97 2.97 41.92
CA ARG A 468 -17.27 1.61 42.40
C ARG A 468 -17.43 0.68 41.21
N ARG A 469 -17.04 -0.59 41.38
CA ARG A 469 -17.22 -1.65 40.38
C ARG A 469 -17.47 -3.00 41.05
N GLY A 470 -18.33 -3.81 40.45
CA GLY A 470 -18.68 -5.15 40.93
C GLY A 470 -19.95 -5.17 41.79
N THR A 471 -20.45 -6.38 42.06
CA THR A 471 -21.70 -6.63 42.81
C THR A 471 -21.45 -7.45 44.06
N GLY A 472 -22.14 -7.14 45.16
CA GLY A 472 -22.08 -7.89 46.42
C GLY A 472 -20.67 -7.91 47.02
N ASP A 473 -20.23 -9.09 47.50
CA ASP A 473 -18.93 -9.27 48.18
C ASP A 473 -17.70 -8.99 47.29
N LYS A 474 -17.88 -8.84 45.98
CA LYS A 474 -16.81 -8.51 45.02
C LYS A 474 -16.78 -7.02 44.65
N GLN A 475 -17.69 -6.22 45.21
CA GLN A 475 -17.72 -4.78 44.98
C GLN A 475 -16.48 -4.13 45.60
N ARG A 476 -15.82 -3.28 44.81
CA ARG A 476 -14.67 -2.49 45.24
C ARG A 476 -14.97 -1.02 45.01
N GLU A 477 -14.39 -0.16 45.83
CA GLU A 477 -14.51 1.28 45.70
C GLU A 477 -13.17 2.00 45.89
N GLN A 478 -13.03 3.16 45.24
CA GLN A 478 -11.86 4.02 45.30
C GLN A 478 -12.29 5.48 45.28
N GLY A 479 -11.77 6.29 46.19
CA GLY A 479 -11.90 7.75 46.13
C GLY A 479 -11.12 8.31 44.94
N VAL A 480 -11.71 9.27 44.24
CA VAL A 480 -11.15 9.84 43.00
C VAL A 480 -11.12 11.36 43.06
N THR A 481 -10.04 11.95 42.55
CA THR A 481 -9.83 13.40 42.50
C THR A 481 -10.27 14.01 41.17
N ASP A 482 -10.26 13.21 40.11
CA ASP A 482 -10.68 13.60 38.77
C ASP A 482 -11.20 12.38 37.99
N PHE A 483 -11.73 12.63 36.79
CA PHE A 483 -12.30 11.56 35.97
C PHE A 483 -11.23 10.65 35.35
N HIS A 484 -10.02 11.15 35.15
CA HIS A 484 -8.90 10.32 34.66
C HIS A 484 -8.52 9.25 35.70
N ALA A 485 -8.45 9.60 36.98
CA ALA A 485 -8.22 8.69 38.08
C ALA A 485 -9.33 7.63 38.16
N ALA A 486 -10.59 8.02 37.97
CA ALA A 486 -11.72 7.10 37.94
C ALA A 486 -11.60 6.07 36.80
N ILE A 487 -11.36 6.52 35.56
CA ILE A 487 -11.20 5.62 34.41
C ILE A 487 -9.95 4.74 34.55
N THR A 488 -8.84 5.29 35.03
CA THR A 488 -7.59 4.53 35.23
C THR A 488 -7.78 3.40 36.23
N TRP A 489 -8.47 3.69 37.34
CA TRP A 489 -8.80 2.67 38.33
C TRP A 489 -9.74 1.59 37.77
N LEU A 490 -10.81 1.99 37.06
CA LEU A 490 -11.75 1.05 36.44
C LEU A 490 -11.06 0.12 35.43
N LEU A 491 -10.17 0.66 34.59
CA LEU A 491 -9.38 -0.13 33.64
C LEU A 491 -8.45 -1.10 34.38
N GLY A 492 -7.79 -0.66 35.44
CA GLY A 492 -6.94 -1.53 36.27
C GLY A 492 -7.72 -2.69 36.90
N GLU A 493 -8.94 -2.45 37.39
CA GLU A 493 -9.81 -3.51 37.91
C GLU A 493 -10.32 -4.46 36.82
N ALA A 494 -10.54 -3.97 35.59
CA ALA A 494 -10.91 -4.82 34.46
C ALA A 494 -9.74 -5.74 34.05
N GLU A 495 -8.52 -5.21 33.99
CA GLU A 495 -7.32 -5.97 33.62
C GLU A 495 -6.99 -7.09 34.60
N ARG A 496 -7.25 -6.91 35.91
CA ARG A 496 -6.99 -7.94 36.93
C ARG A 496 -7.70 -9.27 36.67
N GLY A 497 -8.84 -9.25 35.99
CA GLY A 497 -9.60 -10.46 35.66
C GLY A 497 -9.23 -11.11 34.32
N ILE A 498 -8.37 -10.47 33.52
CA ILE A 498 -8.13 -10.84 32.12
C ILE A 498 -6.73 -11.42 31.97
N SER A 499 -6.65 -12.66 31.48
CA SER A 499 -5.40 -13.21 30.96
C SER A 499 -5.27 -12.90 29.47
N ARG A 500 -4.12 -12.36 29.05
CA ARG A 500 -3.85 -11.95 27.67
C ARG A 500 -2.64 -12.69 27.12
N GLN A 501 -2.84 -13.39 26.01
CA GLN A 501 -1.79 -13.92 25.16
C GLN A 501 -1.69 -13.06 23.90
N ARG A 502 -0.49 -12.59 23.56
CA ARG A 502 -0.23 -11.85 22.33
C ARG A 502 0.45 -12.79 21.33
N TYR A 503 -0.05 -12.83 20.10
CA TYR A 503 0.58 -13.56 19.00
C TYR A 503 1.59 -12.64 18.30
N LYS A 504 2.85 -13.08 18.16
CA LYS A 504 3.88 -12.35 17.42
C LYS A 504 4.00 -12.79 15.97
N GLY A 505 3.61 -14.02 15.68
CA GLY A 505 3.59 -14.58 14.33
C GLY A 505 2.61 -15.73 14.20
N LEU A 506 2.25 -16.06 12.97
CA LEU A 506 1.29 -17.12 12.63
C LEU A 506 1.79 -18.50 13.09
N GLY A 507 3.11 -18.70 13.17
CA GLY A 507 3.72 -19.93 13.65
C GLY A 507 3.52 -20.20 15.16
N GLU A 508 3.09 -19.21 15.95
CA GLU A 508 2.77 -19.39 17.38
C GLU A 508 1.37 -19.98 17.59
N MET A 509 0.52 -19.96 16.55
CA MET A 509 -0.80 -20.57 16.58
C MET A 509 -0.70 -22.05 16.21
N ASN A 510 -1.42 -22.89 16.97
CA ASN A 510 -1.61 -24.27 16.55
C ASN A 510 -2.58 -24.32 15.33
N PRO A 511 -2.63 -25.45 14.59
CA PRO A 511 -3.46 -25.54 13.38
C PRO A 511 -4.96 -25.26 13.61
N SER A 512 -5.52 -25.64 14.76
CA SER A 512 -6.94 -25.40 15.07
C SER A 512 -7.22 -23.92 15.34
N GLN A 513 -6.33 -23.23 16.05
CA GLN A 513 -6.42 -21.78 16.28
C GLN A 513 -6.30 -21.01 14.97
N LEU A 514 -5.36 -21.39 14.11
CA LEU A 514 -5.18 -20.75 12.81
C LEU A 514 -6.43 -20.93 11.93
N TRP A 515 -7.03 -22.12 11.96
CA TRP A 515 -8.31 -22.39 11.31
C TRP A 515 -9.42 -21.47 11.83
N GLU A 516 -9.73 -21.55 13.13
CA GLU A 516 -10.82 -20.82 13.78
C GLU A 516 -10.73 -19.30 13.62
N THR A 517 -9.50 -18.77 13.57
CA THR A 517 -9.28 -17.31 13.57
C THR A 517 -9.10 -16.72 12.18
N THR A 518 -8.48 -17.46 11.25
CA THR A 518 -7.95 -16.86 10.02
C THR A 518 -8.39 -17.58 8.75
N MET A 519 -8.72 -18.88 8.82
CA MET A 519 -9.03 -19.68 7.62
C MET A 519 -10.51 -20.06 7.50
N ASP A 520 -11.23 -20.16 8.61
CA ASP A 520 -12.67 -20.47 8.62
C ASP A 520 -13.47 -19.36 7.94
N VAL A 521 -14.21 -19.72 6.88
CA VAL A 521 -15.00 -18.79 6.07
C VAL A 521 -16.06 -18.04 6.90
N THR A 522 -16.53 -18.63 8.00
CA THR A 522 -17.57 -18.05 8.85
C THR A 522 -17.04 -17.05 9.88
N GLN A 523 -15.75 -17.13 10.23
CA GLN A 523 -15.14 -16.32 11.30
C GLN A 523 -14.07 -15.35 10.80
N ARG A 524 -13.39 -15.68 9.70
CA ARG A 524 -12.23 -14.94 9.21
C ARG A 524 -12.58 -13.51 8.83
N ARG A 525 -11.59 -12.62 9.01
CA ARG A 525 -11.62 -11.24 8.54
C ARG A 525 -10.63 -11.10 7.39
N LEU A 526 -11.12 -10.68 6.22
CA LEU A 526 -10.31 -10.43 5.03
C LEU A 526 -10.45 -8.97 4.61
N LEU A 527 -9.35 -8.36 4.17
CA LEU A 527 -9.34 -7.05 3.54
C LEU A 527 -9.18 -7.23 2.03
N LYS A 528 -10.14 -6.73 1.24
CA LYS A 528 -10.07 -6.77 -0.23
C LYS A 528 -9.19 -5.63 -0.72
N VAL A 529 -8.23 -5.93 -1.60
CA VAL A 529 -7.33 -4.94 -2.19
C VAL A 529 -8.03 -4.27 -3.39
N GLN A 530 -7.86 -2.96 -3.54
CA GLN A 530 -8.39 -2.15 -4.64
C GLN A 530 -7.30 -1.23 -5.21
N ILE A 531 -7.49 -0.79 -6.45
CA ILE A 531 -6.71 0.29 -7.08
C ILE A 531 -7.59 1.54 -7.00
N GLU A 532 -7.07 2.62 -6.41
CA GLU A 532 -7.73 3.94 -6.35
C GLU A 532 -7.45 4.79 -7.59
#